data_AF-A0A3D4QHV5-F1
#
_entry.id   AF-A0A3D4QHV5-F1
#
_cell.length_a   1.000
_cell.length_b   1.000
_cell.length_c   1.000
_cell.angle_alpha   90.00
_cell.angle_beta   90.00
_cell.angle_gamma   90.00
#
_symmetry.space_group_name_H-M   'P 1'
#
loop_
_entity.id
_entity.type
_entity.pdbx_description
1 polymer ?
#
loop_
_entity_poly.entity_id
_entity_poly.type
_entity_poly.pdbx_seq_one_letter_code
_entity_poly.pdbx_strand_id
1 'polypeptide(L)'
;MPDQPTPLPGFPMKYIVFTSARGEAPVLFPHEFTHSWVAGELRPLKPVSAGFVEMAADGRIRCFGHSSSLNLPSRGAADAELVHRHLKGDTA
;
A
#
# COMPACT_ATOMS: atom_id res chain seq x y z
N MET A 1 -33.08 -17.79 -3.87
CA MET A 1 -31.61 -17.66 -4.02
C MET A 1 -31.21 -16.52 -3.10
N PRO A 2 -30.33 -16.72 -2.11
CA PRO A 2 -29.96 -15.64 -1.20
C PRO A 2 -29.22 -14.56 -1.99
N ASP A 3 -29.57 -13.30 -1.74
CA ASP A 3 -28.74 -12.13 -2.07
C ASP A 3 -27.30 -12.43 -1.65
N GLN A 4 -26.42 -12.70 -2.61
CA GLN A 4 -25.00 -12.60 -2.33
C GLN A 4 -24.76 -11.14 -1.96
N PRO A 5 -24.17 -10.83 -0.79
CA PRO A 5 -23.83 -9.45 -0.49
C PRO A 5 -22.95 -8.96 -1.64
N THR A 6 -23.43 -7.94 -2.35
CA THR A 6 -22.63 -7.20 -3.32
C THR A 6 -21.28 -6.98 -2.67
N PRO A 7 -20.15 -7.45 -3.25
CA PRO A 7 -18.86 -7.17 -2.66
C PRO A 7 -18.78 -5.66 -2.55
N LEU A 8 -18.84 -5.16 -1.31
CA LEU A 8 -18.61 -3.75 -1.03
C LEU A 8 -17.32 -3.41 -1.77
N PRO A 9 -17.24 -2.27 -2.49
CA PRO A 9 -15.97 -1.85 -3.09
C PRO A 9 -14.96 -1.91 -1.96
N GLY A 10 -14.04 -2.89 -2.03
CA GLY A 10 -13.16 -3.21 -0.92
C GLY A 10 -12.48 -1.91 -0.55
N PHE A 11 -12.66 -1.46 0.70
CA PHE A 11 -12.07 -0.20 1.13
C PHE A 11 -10.61 -0.19 0.66
N PRO A 12 -10.16 0.86 -0.04
CA PRO A 12 -8.84 0.87 -0.62
C PRO A 12 -7.84 0.62 0.50
N MET A 13 -7.00 -0.40 0.31
CA MET A 13 -5.97 -0.73 1.28
C MET A 13 -4.99 0.44 1.37
N LYS A 14 -4.30 0.52 2.49
CA LYS A 14 -3.24 1.51 2.65
C LYS A 14 -1.91 0.85 2.37
N TYR A 15 -0.96 1.64 1.91
CA TYR A 15 0.42 1.19 1.76
C TYR A 15 1.39 2.25 2.24
N ILE A 16 2.57 1.80 2.67
CA ILE A 16 3.75 2.62 2.91
C ILE A 16 4.93 1.94 2.24
N VAL A 17 5.70 2.69 1.46
CA VAL A 17 6.99 2.23 0.96
C VAL A 17 8.06 2.69 1.92
N PHE A 18 8.87 1.73 2.36
CA PHE A 18 10.03 1.97 3.18
C PHE A 18 11.29 1.80 2.36
N THR A 19 12.28 2.67 2.56
CA THR A 19 13.61 2.49 2.00
C THR A 19 14.53 1.82 3.02
N SER A 20 15.35 0.89 2.55
CA SER A 20 16.36 0.18 3.31
C SER A 20 17.66 0.05 2.49
N ALA A 21 18.74 -0.42 3.11
CA ALA A 21 20.00 -0.69 2.41
C ALA A 21 19.88 -1.74 1.29
N ARG A 22 18.81 -2.54 1.28
CA ARG A 22 18.53 -3.56 0.25
C ARG A 22 17.56 -3.06 -0.84
N GLY A 23 17.05 -1.84 -0.72
CA GLY A 23 16.09 -1.27 -1.66
C GLY A 23 14.78 -0.83 -0.98
N GLU A 24 13.81 -0.52 -1.83
CA GLU A 24 12.47 -0.07 -1.42
C GLU A 24 11.51 -1.26 -1.27
N ALA A 25 10.81 -1.33 -0.12
CA ALA A 25 9.86 -2.37 0.18
C ALA A 25 8.49 -1.77 0.55
N PRO A 26 7.42 -2.08 -0.21
CA PRO A 26 6.07 -1.69 0.15
C PRO A 26 5.50 -2.60 1.24
N VAL A 27 4.79 -2.01 2.19
CA VAL A 27 3.98 -2.71 3.19
C VAL A 27 2.53 -2.32 2.99
N LEU A 28 1.67 -3.31 2.73
CA LEU A 28 0.24 -3.13 2.58
C LEU A 28 -0.46 -3.48 3.89
N PHE A 29 -1.48 -2.70 4.25
CA PHE A 29 -2.26 -2.93 5.46
C PHE A 29 -3.71 -2.47 5.29
N PRO A 30 -4.64 -3.04 6.07
CA PRO A 30 -6.04 -2.66 6.05
C PRO A 30 -6.25 -1.17 6.36
N HIS A 31 -7.34 -0.60 5.85
CA HIS A 31 -7.70 0.80 6.09
C HIS A 31 -7.88 1.13 7.59
N GLU A 32 -8.18 0.14 8.43
CA GLU A 32 -8.32 0.28 9.89
C GLU A 32 -7.05 0.81 10.57
N PHE A 33 -5.87 0.56 10.00
CA PHE A 33 -4.61 1.05 10.55
C PHE A 33 -4.24 2.43 10.02
N THR A 34 -3.56 3.22 10.86
CA THR A 34 -3.04 4.54 10.49
C THR A 34 -1.60 4.42 10.01
N HIS A 35 -1.20 5.28 9.05
CA HIS A 35 0.16 5.25 8.51
C HIS A 35 1.22 5.51 9.60
N SER A 36 0.93 6.39 10.56
CA SER A 36 1.84 6.70 11.67
C SER A 36 2.10 5.51 12.59
N TRP A 37 1.06 4.71 12.86
CA TRP A 37 1.21 3.54 13.71
C TRP A 37 2.10 2.49 13.02
N VAL A 38 1.81 2.15 11.76
CA VAL A 38 2.59 1.18 10.99
C VAL A 38 4.05 1.64 10.81
N ALA A 39 4.28 2.91 10.48
CA ALA A 39 5.62 3.46 10.39
C ALA A 39 6.36 3.48 11.75
N GLY A 40 5.62 3.62 12.85
CA GLY A 40 6.15 3.58 14.20
C GLY A 40 6.69 2.21 14.58
N GLU A 41 5.97 1.15 14.22
CA GLU A 41 6.34 -0.26 14.45
C GLU A 41 7.50 -0.72 13.57
N LEU A 42 7.58 -0.21 12.33
CA LEU A 42 8.63 -0.59 11.37
C LEU A 42 9.93 0.21 11.54
N ARG A 43 10.11 0.94 12.65
CA ARG A 43 11.38 1.59 12.95
C ARG A 43 12.50 0.55 13.09
N PRO A 44 13.71 0.82 12.55
CA PRO A 44 14.21 2.12 12.06
C PRO A 44 14.02 2.38 10.56
N LEU A 45 13.17 1.65 9.84
CA LEU A 45 12.97 1.85 8.41
C LEU A 45 12.40 3.24 8.10
N LYS A 46 12.92 3.89 7.06
CA LYS A 46 12.49 5.24 6.67
C LYS A 46 11.36 5.15 5.64
N PRO A 47 10.16 5.66 5.92
CA PRO A 47 9.09 5.74 4.92
C PRO A 47 9.45 6.79 3.87
N VAL A 48 9.26 6.45 2.59
CA VAL A 48 9.56 7.33 1.44
C VAL A 48 8.33 7.72 0.65
N SER A 49 7.29 6.88 0.64
CA SER A 49 5.99 7.19 0.06
C SER A 49 4.89 6.48 0.83
N ALA A 50 3.69 7.04 0.82
CA ALA A 50 2.54 6.46 1.48
C ALA A 50 1.24 6.91 0.82
N GLY A 51 0.26 6.02 0.78
CA GLY A 51 -1.02 6.32 0.18
C GLY A 51 -2.02 5.19 0.28
N PHE A 52 -2.90 5.15 -0.70
CA PHE A 52 -3.94 4.15 -0.87
C PHE A 52 -3.62 3.30 -2.10
N VAL A 53 -3.97 2.03 -2.02
CA VAL A 53 -3.83 1.07 -3.10
C VAL A 53 -5.18 0.42 -3.37
N GLU A 54 -5.58 0.47 -4.63
CA GLU A 54 -6.69 -0.30 -5.15
C GLU A 54 -6.15 -1.45 -5.98
N MET A 55 -6.65 -2.64 -5.71
CA MET A 55 -6.41 -3.82 -6.53
C MET A 55 -7.71 -4.15 -7.25
N ALA A 56 -7.69 -4.03 -8.57
CA ALA A 56 -8.80 -4.44 -9.40
C ALA A 56 -8.83 -5.98 -9.49
N ALA A 57 -10.01 -6.54 -9.75
CA ALA A 57 -10.21 -7.99 -9.86
C ALA A 57 -9.41 -8.64 -11.02
N ASP A 58 -8.95 -7.83 -11.97
CA ASP A 58 -8.10 -8.26 -13.09
C ASP A 58 -6.59 -8.17 -12.79
N GLY A 59 -6.22 -7.91 -11.54
CA GLY A 59 -4.83 -7.83 -11.08
C GLY A 59 -4.15 -6.47 -11.32
N ARG A 60 -4.87 -5.46 -11.84
CA ARG A 60 -4.31 -4.10 -11.94
C ARG A 60 -4.19 -3.48 -10.57
N ILE A 61 -3.03 -2.89 -10.30
CA ILE A 61 -2.74 -2.19 -9.06
C ILE A 61 -2.66 -0.70 -9.35
N ARG A 62 -3.37 0.09 -8.55
CA ARG A 62 -3.36 1.55 -8.63
C ARG A 62 -3.01 2.13 -7.26
N CYS A 63 -1.88 2.82 -7.17
CA CYS A 63 -1.51 3.60 -6.00
C CYS A 63 -1.90 5.07 -6.20
N PHE A 64 -2.52 5.70 -5.20
CA PHE A 64 -2.95 7.09 -5.26
C PHE A 64 -3.12 7.71 -3.86
N GLY A 65 -3.39 9.02 -3.83
CA GLY A 65 -3.63 9.78 -2.61
C GLY A 65 -2.35 10.24 -1.91
N HIS A 66 -2.48 10.57 -0.64
CA HIS A 66 -1.37 10.98 0.21
C HIS A 66 -1.65 10.55 1.65
N SER A 67 -0.59 10.32 2.43
CA SER A 67 -0.73 10.13 3.87
C SER A 67 -0.61 11.47 4.59
N SER A 68 -1.70 11.97 5.15
CA SER A 68 -1.68 13.20 5.96
C SER A 68 -0.88 13.02 7.25
N SER A 69 -0.83 11.80 7.80
CA SER A 69 -0.19 11.52 9.09
C SER A 69 1.34 11.39 8.98
N LEU A 70 1.85 10.91 7.84
CA LEU A 70 3.29 10.89 7.54
C LEU A 70 3.75 12.06 6.68
N ASN A 71 2.81 12.87 6.18
CA ASN A 71 3.05 13.95 5.22
C ASN A 71 3.84 13.47 3.97
N LEU A 72 3.51 12.27 3.50
CA LEU A 72 4.15 11.63 2.35
C LEU A 72 3.13 11.42 1.22
N PRO A 73 3.44 11.83 -0.02
CA PRO A 73 2.59 11.58 -1.17
C PRO A 73 2.77 10.16 -1.72
N SER A 74 1.75 9.68 -2.41
CA SER A 74 1.87 8.52 -3.30
C SER A 74 2.65 8.92 -4.56
N ARG A 75 3.59 8.08 -5.00
CA ARG A 75 4.31 8.25 -6.27
C ARG A 75 3.55 7.65 -7.47
N GLY A 76 2.31 7.22 -7.28
CA GLY A 76 1.46 6.69 -8.34
C GLY A 76 2.03 5.42 -8.97
N ALA A 77 2.42 5.50 -10.25
CA ALA A 77 2.87 4.34 -11.03
C ALA A 77 4.12 3.65 -10.44
N ALA A 78 5.07 4.40 -9.89
CA ALA A 78 6.28 3.83 -9.30
C ALA A 78 5.97 2.96 -8.08
N ASP A 79 5.07 3.42 -7.22
CA ASP A 79 4.65 2.64 -6.04
C ASP A 79 3.78 1.44 -6.44
N ALA A 80 2.94 1.59 -7.47
CA ALA A 80 2.12 0.50 -7.98
C ALA A 80 2.98 -0.66 -8.53
N GLU A 81 4.08 -0.35 -9.22
CA GLU A 81 5.04 -1.35 -9.69
C GLU A 81 5.70 -2.09 -8.52
N LEU A 82 6.15 -1.36 -7.50
CA LEU A 82 6.74 -1.96 -6.29
C LEU A 82 5.76 -2.90 -5.59
N VAL A 83 4.51 -2.46 -5.40
CA VAL A 83 3.45 -3.26 -4.78
C VAL A 83 3.16 -4.51 -5.62
N HIS A 84 3.09 -4.36 -6.94
CA HIS A 84 2.85 -5.49 -7.85
C HIS A 84 3.99 -6.52 -7.80
N ARG A 85 5.25 -6.08 -7.76
CA ARG A 85 6.42 -6.96 -7.60
C ARG A 85 6.39 -7.67 -6.25
N HIS A 86 6.07 -6.94 -5.17
CA HIS A 86 5.97 -7.49 -3.83
C HIS A 86 4.89 -8.59 -3.73
N LEU A 87 3.71 -8.36 -4.32
CA LEU A 87 2.61 -9.34 -4.32
C LEU A 87 2.89 -10.57 -5.19
N LYS A 88 3.70 -10.43 -6.25
CA LYS A 88 4.15 -11.57 -7.06
C LYS A 88 5.22 -12.43 -6.37
N GLY A 89 5.76 -11.98 -5.22
CA GLY A 89 6.88 -12.65 -4.56
C GLY A 89 8.21 -12.45 -5.27
N ASP A 90 8.32 -11.43 -6.13
CA ASP A 90 9.52 -11.11 -6.88
C ASP A 90 10.45 -10.24 -6.00
N THR A 91 11.00 -10.86 -4.97
CA THR A 91 12.14 -10.31 -4.21
C THR A 91 13.39 -10.45 -5.06
N ALA A 92 13.80 -9.35 -5.70
CA ALA A 92 15.16 -9.19 -6.23
C ALA A 92 16.14 -8.86 -5.11
#